data_AF-A0A1Y0RIK5-F1
#
_entry.id   AF-A0A1Y0RIK5-F1
#
_cell.length_a   1.000
_cell.length_b   1.000
_cell.length_c   1.000
_cell.angle_alpha   90.00
_cell.angle_beta   90.00
_cell.angle_gamma   90.00
#
_symmetry.space_group_name_H-M   'P 1'
#
loop_
_entity.id
_entity.type
_entity.pdbx_description
1 polymer ?
#
loop_
_entity_poly.entity_id
_entity_poly.type
_entity_poly.pdbx_seq_one_letter_code
_entity_poly.pdbx_strand_id
1 'polypeptide(L)'
;MSYCSQKEKGVVRWSFFNKKEQTFIAQANQLPIDVNTSNEKYQTFHQSFEKVYSGLELISHDFVIDAPPEVPKGLKIPPEIYLLSGVWDDHGTIGNYDTGYGIVKRYSGEPLKIGDGYSINGTVVNEMRTECYVRLSLLWKWLGCEITITSSQSGQKLLVDSGTCPVHFHVSCNDDCPSGYIRCETSQYPGYCCIPCNEIKSNIVAATNAIRSLNHG
;
A
#
# COMPACT_ATOMS: atom_id res chain seq x y z
N MET A 1 12.72 -18.53 -4.72
CA MET A 1 12.15 -19.88 -4.55
C MET A 1 11.41 -20.15 -5.83
N SER A 2 11.73 -21.27 -6.49
CA SER A 2 11.26 -21.54 -7.84
C SER A 2 9.94 -22.31 -7.80
N TYR A 3 8.91 -21.79 -8.46
CA TYR A 3 7.54 -22.30 -8.47
C TYR A 3 7.16 -22.86 -9.85
N CYS A 4 6.21 -23.81 -9.84
CA CYS A 4 5.57 -24.36 -11.04
C CYS A 4 6.53 -25.02 -12.05
N SER A 5 7.57 -25.70 -11.55
CA SER A 5 8.47 -26.50 -12.40
C SER A 5 7.70 -27.63 -13.09
N GLN A 6 7.92 -27.80 -14.39
CA GLN A 6 7.25 -28.81 -15.24
C GLN A 6 5.71 -28.69 -15.24
N LYS A 7 5.19 -27.46 -15.17
CA LYS A 7 3.76 -27.15 -15.24
C LYS A 7 3.46 -26.42 -16.54
N GLU A 8 2.19 -26.36 -16.91
CA GLU A 8 1.74 -25.69 -18.14
C GLU A 8 1.34 -24.24 -17.86
N LYS A 9 0.95 -23.94 -16.61
CA LYS A 9 0.50 -22.63 -16.17
C LYS A 9 0.91 -22.35 -14.73
N GLY A 10 1.34 -21.12 -14.46
CA GLY A 10 1.52 -20.57 -13.12
C GLY A 10 0.75 -19.27 -12.96
N VAL A 11 0.11 -19.07 -11.82
CA VAL A 11 -0.61 -17.83 -11.52
C VAL A 11 -0.04 -17.23 -10.25
N VAL A 12 0.34 -15.96 -10.30
CA VAL A 12 0.78 -15.19 -9.14
C VAL A 12 -0.28 -14.15 -8.85
N ARG A 13 -0.81 -14.15 -7.63
CA ARG A 13 -1.72 -13.12 -7.12
C ARG A 13 -1.00 -12.35 -6.03
N TRP A 14 -1.15 -11.03 -6.01
CA TRP A 14 -0.57 -10.22 -4.95
C TRP A 14 -1.42 -8.99 -4.63
N SER A 15 -1.30 -8.49 -3.41
CA SER A 15 -1.89 -7.22 -2.99
C SER A 15 -0.91 -6.45 -2.13
N PHE A 16 -0.98 -5.12 -2.25
CA PHE A 16 -0.32 -4.19 -1.35
C PHE A 16 -1.34 -3.68 -0.32
N PHE A 17 -0.87 -3.16 0.81
CA PHE A 17 -1.65 -2.80 2.00
C PHE A 17 -2.94 -1.98 1.77
N ASN A 18 -3.04 -1.23 0.68
CA ASN A 18 -4.25 -0.48 0.29
C ASN A 18 -4.55 -0.55 -1.21
N LYS A 19 -4.12 -1.62 -1.89
CA LYS A 19 -4.41 -1.83 -3.31
C LYS A 19 -5.25 -3.09 -3.51
N LYS A 20 -6.07 -3.07 -4.57
CA LYS A 20 -6.77 -4.26 -5.04
C LYS A 20 -5.75 -5.33 -5.43
N GLU A 21 -6.13 -6.59 -5.24
CA GLU A 21 -5.35 -7.73 -5.70
C GLU A 21 -5.08 -7.62 -7.20
N GLN A 22 -3.85 -7.93 -7.58
CA GLN A 22 -3.34 -8.02 -8.94
C GLN A 22 -3.08 -9.48 -9.28
N THR A 23 -3.06 -9.80 -10.57
CA THR A 23 -2.83 -11.17 -11.05
C THR A 23 -1.91 -11.19 -12.24
N PHE A 24 -0.96 -12.12 -12.24
CA PHE A 24 -0.07 -12.43 -13.36
C PHE A 24 -0.21 -13.92 -13.70
N ILE A 25 -0.28 -14.23 -15.00
CA ILE A 25 -0.40 -15.60 -15.50
C ILE A 25 0.82 -15.90 -16.36
N ALA A 26 1.68 -16.81 -15.87
CA ALA A 26 2.81 -17.34 -16.60
C ALA A 26 2.38 -18.53 -17.48
N GLN A 27 2.84 -18.53 -18.73
CA GLN A 27 2.67 -19.62 -19.68
C GLN A 27 3.81 -20.65 -19.55
N ALA A 28 3.62 -21.85 -20.11
CA ALA A 28 4.57 -22.97 -20.03
C ALA A 28 6.03 -22.59 -20.37
N ASN A 29 6.24 -21.74 -21.39
CA ASN A 29 7.57 -21.29 -21.82
C ASN A 29 8.23 -20.26 -20.88
N GLN A 30 7.50 -19.75 -19.89
CA GLN A 30 7.99 -18.81 -18.88
C GLN A 30 8.28 -19.50 -17.53
N LEU A 31 7.85 -20.76 -17.38
CA LEU A 31 7.98 -21.55 -16.16
C LEU A 31 9.34 -22.27 -16.11
N PRO A 32 9.89 -22.54 -14.90
CA PRO A 32 9.36 -22.13 -13.61
C PRO A 32 9.57 -20.63 -13.36
N ILE A 33 8.86 -20.09 -12.37
CA ILE A 33 8.97 -18.69 -11.97
C ILE A 33 9.53 -18.55 -10.56
N ASP A 34 10.36 -17.55 -10.34
CA ASP A 34 10.76 -17.08 -9.01
C ASP A 34 9.96 -15.82 -8.66
N VAL A 35 9.38 -15.81 -7.46
CA VAL A 35 8.70 -14.63 -6.91
C VAL A 35 9.50 -14.13 -5.71
N ASN A 36 9.97 -12.89 -5.78
CA ASN A 36 10.73 -12.24 -4.72
C ASN A 36 10.05 -10.93 -4.31
N THR A 37 10.13 -10.60 -3.02
CA THR A 37 9.64 -9.34 -2.47
C THR A 37 10.77 -8.60 -1.78
N SER A 38 10.85 -7.28 -1.94
CA SER A 38 11.85 -6.45 -1.27
C SER A 38 11.22 -5.19 -0.66
N ASN A 39 11.86 -4.66 0.39
CA ASN A 39 11.48 -3.43 1.09
C ASN A 39 12.37 -2.25 0.69
N GLU A 40 12.68 -2.12 -0.60
CA GLU A 40 13.81 -1.29 -1.05
C GLU A 40 13.40 0.06 -1.63
N LYS A 41 12.10 0.36 -1.73
CA LYS A 41 11.63 1.60 -2.34
C LYS A 41 10.86 2.44 -1.34
N TYR A 42 11.27 3.69 -1.17
CA TYR A 42 10.46 4.66 -0.47
C TYR A 42 9.36 5.19 -1.38
N GLN A 43 8.17 5.36 -0.83
CA GLN A 43 7.10 6.16 -1.42
C GLN A 43 7.02 7.50 -0.70
N THR A 44 6.54 8.51 -1.41
CA THR A 44 6.47 9.88 -0.89
C THR A 44 5.19 10.58 -1.29
N PHE A 45 4.75 11.51 -0.45
CA PHE A 45 3.68 12.44 -0.78
C PHE A 45 4.06 13.86 -0.36
N HIS A 46 3.85 14.82 -1.26
CA HIS A 46 4.15 16.23 -1.04
C HIS A 46 2.87 16.98 -0.68
N GLN A 47 2.89 17.72 0.43
CA GLN A 47 1.80 18.59 0.87
C GLN A 47 2.31 20.02 1.02
N SER A 48 1.54 20.97 0.50
CA SER A 48 1.70 22.39 0.82
C SER A 48 0.73 22.78 1.93
N PHE A 49 1.19 23.57 2.89
CA PHE A 49 0.39 24.09 3.98
C PHE A 49 0.54 25.61 4.05
N GLU A 50 -0.57 26.31 4.22
CA GLU A 50 -0.58 27.75 4.47
C GLU A 50 -1.62 28.07 5.54
N LYS A 51 -1.24 28.92 6.50
CA LYS A 51 -2.16 29.45 7.49
C LYS A 51 -1.80 30.88 7.84
N VAL A 52 -2.82 31.73 7.84
CA VAL A 52 -2.72 33.15 8.22
C VAL A 52 -3.42 33.33 9.56
N TYR A 53 -2.78 34.10 10.44
CA TYR A 53 -3.29 34.45 11.76
C TYR A 53 -3.62 35.94 11.77
N SER A 54 -4.90 36.23 11.93
CA SER A 54 -5.39 37.60 12.04
C SER A 54 -5.12 38.15 13.44
N GLY A 55 -4.84 39.44 13.50
CA GLY A 55 -4.60 40.16 14.75
C GLY A 55 -3.23 40.82 14.76
N LEU A 56 -3.06 41.79 15.66
CA LEU A 56 -1.81 42.54 15.85
C LEU A 56 -1.18 42.19 17.21
N GLU A 57 -1.66 41.12 17.84
CA GLU A 57 -1.20 40.67 19.14
C GLU A 57 0.17 39.98 18.99
N LEU A 58 1.08 40.31 19.90
CA LEU A 58 2.43 39.75 19.95
C LEU A 58 2.41 38.43 20.71
N ILE A 59 1.86 37.40 20.07
CA ILE A 59 1.61 36.09 20.67
C ILE A 59 2.15 34.96 19.81
N SER A 60 2.30 33.78 20.44
CA SER A 60 2.57 32.53 19.74
C SER A 60 1.27 31.86 19.33
N HIS A 61 1.18 31.40 18.09
CA HIS A 61 0.09 30.61 17.58
C HIS A 61 0.55 29.18 17.28
N ASP A 62 -0.16 28.22 17.87
CA ASP A 62 0.06 26.80 17.61
C ASP A 62 -0.76 26.31 16.42
N PHE A 63 -0.21 25.32 15.71
CA PHE A 63 -0.94 24.59 14.68
C PHE A 63 -0.51 23.13 14.60
N VAL A 64 -1.40 22.34 14.00
CA VAL A 64 -1.19 20.92 13.69
C VAL A 64 -1.44 20.72 12.21
N ILE A 65 -0.58 19.94 11.57
CA ILE A 65 -0.71 19.53 10.18
C ILE A 65 -0.84 18.03 10.16
N ASP A 66 -2.02 17.54 9.76
CA ASP A 66 -2.28 16.12 9.60
C ASP A 66 -1.78 15.63 8.24
N ALA A 67 -1.36 14.36 8.22
CA ALA A 67 -0.99 13.67 7.00
C ALA A 67 -2.19 13.61 6.04
N PRO A 68 -1.98 13.88 4.74
CA PRO A 68 -3.06 13.87 3.77
C PRO A 68 -3.59 12.43 3.53
N PRO A 69 -4.82 12.27 3.00
CA PRO A 69 -5.47 10.96 2.85
C PRO A 69 -4.67 9.92 2.05
N GLU A 70 -3.78 10.36 1.17
CA GLU A 70 -2.90 9.54 0.35
C GLU A 70 -1.79 8.86 1.14
N VAL A 71 -1.46 9.38 2.33
CA VAL A 71 -0.50 8.74 3.24
C VAL A 71 -1.22 7.57 3.94
N PRO A 72 -0.77 6.33 3.71
CA PRO A 72 -1.45 5.15 4.21
C PRO A 72 -1.41 5.06 5.73
N LYS A 73 -2.57 4.92 6.37
CA LYS A 73 -2.71 4.75 7.82
C LYS A 73 -2.46 3.31 8.24
N GLY A 74 -1.85 3.09 9.40
CA GLY A 74 -1.63 1.74 9.96
C GLY A 74 -0.36 1.05 9.44
N LEU A 75 0.61 1.83 8.95
CA LEU A 75 1.92 1.29 8.60
C LEU A 75 2.62 0.71 9.83
N LYS A 76 3.34 -0.40 9.66
CA LYS A 76 4.15 -1.01 10.73
C LYS A 76 5.24 -0.06 11.23
N ILE A 77 5.85 0.68 10.31
CA ILE A 77 6.79 1.77 10.60
C ILE A 77 6.10 3.06 10.17
N PRO A 78 5.89 4.03 11.08
CA PRO A 78 5.28 5.30 10.75
C PRO A 78 6.03 6.03 9.62
N PRO A 79 5.34 6.86 8.82
CA PRO A 79 6.00 7.65 7.79
C PRO A 79 6.93 8.70 8.43
N GLU A 80 8.06 8.96 7.81
CA GLU A 80 8.94 10.07 8.13
C GLU A 80 8.37 11.37 7.55
N ILE A 81 8.56 12.49 8.24
CA ILE A 81 8.08 13.82 7.81
C ILE A 81 9.30 14.72 7.58
N TYR A 82 9.37 15.34 6.40
CA TYR A 82 10.45 16.23 6.01
C TYR A 82 9.94 17.64 5.68
N LEU A 83 10.71 18.65 6.08
CA LEU A 83 10.57 20.02 5.61
C LEU A 83 11.37 20.18 4.31
N LEU A 84 10.69 20.53 3.23
CA LEU A 84 11.33 20.86 1.94
C LEU A 84 11.63 22.36 1.85
N SER A 85 10.68 23.18 2.27
CA SER A 85 10.83 24.63 2.36
C SER A 85 9.81 25.19 3.35
N GLY A 86 10.10 26.36 3.91
CA GLY A 86 9.18 27.02 4.83
C GLY A 86 9.41 28.52 4.90
N VAL A 87 8.34 29.26 5.17
CA VAL A 87 8.36 30.68 5.49
C VAL A 87 7.46 30.90 6.70
N TRP A 88 8.01 31.56 7.70
CA TRP A 88 7.30 32.10 8.85
C TRP A 88 7.40 33.61 8.75
N ASP A 89 6.27 34.29 8.91
CA ASP A 89 6.30 35.71 9.24
C ASP A 89 6.80 35.82 10.68
N ASP A 90 7.86 36.60 10.91
CA ASP A 90 8.73 36.45 12.08
C ASP A 90 9.29 35.03 12.22
N HIS A 91 9.14 34.35 13.36
CA HIS A 91 9.79 33.06 13.64
C HIS A 91 8.83 31.99 14.17
N GLY A 92 9.31 30.76 14.32
CA GLY A 92 8.51 29.67 14.86
C GLY A 92 9.18 28.31 14.81
N THR A 93 8.36 27.27 14.88
CA THR A 93 8.83 25.88 14.90
C THR A 93 7.98 24.99 14.00
N ILE A 94 8.54 23.85 13.60
CA ILE A 94 7.80 22.72 13.03
C ILE A 94 8.50 21.41 13.40
N GLY A 95 7.81 20.56 14.15
CA GLY A 95 8.39 19.34 14.71
C GLY A 95 9.62 19.66 15.56
N ASN A 96 10.77 19.10 15.18
CA ASN A 96 12.05 19.36 15.84
C ASN A 96 12.85 20.54 15.26
N TYR A 97 12.33 21.21 14.22
CA TYR A 97 12.99 22.36 13.60
C TYR A 97 12.53 23.66 14.24
N ASP A 98 13.51 24.47 14.64
CA ASP A 98 13.34 25.84 15.12
C ASP A 98 13.95 26.77 14.08
N THR A 99 13.21 27.79 13.64
CA THR A 99 13.70 28.74 12.66
C THR A 99 14.80 29.64 13.23
N GLY A 100 14.89 29.76 14.55
CA GLY A 100 15.57 30.81 15.30
C GLY A 100 14.81 32.14 15.23
N TYR A 101 15.20 33.09 16.08
CA TYR A 101 14.56 34.42 16.17
C TYR A 101 14.83 35.30 14.93
N GLY A 102 13.94 36.27 14.71
CA GLY A 102 14.08 37.32 13.71
C GLY A 102 12.80 37.57 12.92
N ILE A 103 12.88 38.59 12.08
CA ILE A 103 11.77 39.11 11.27
C ILE A 103 11.78 38.36 9.93
N VAL A 104 10.72 37.61 9.67
CA VAL A 104 10.54 36.68 8.55
C VAL A 104 11.65 35.64 8.44
N LYS A 105 11.36 34.41 8.87
CA LYS A 105 12.29 33.28 8.78
C LYS A 105 11.95 32.37 7.61
N ARG A 106 13.00 31.87 6.97
CA ARG A 106 12.88 31.02 5.78
C ARG A 106 13.80 29.82 5.88
N TYR A 107 13.30 28.70 5.38
CA TYR A 107 14.06 27.50 5.14
C TYR A 107 13.98 27.13 3.65
N SER A 108 15.13 26.93 3.03
CA SER A 108 15.25 26.57 1.60
C SER A 108 16.53 25.75 1.36
N GLY A 109 16.63 24.59 2.01
CA GLY A 109 17.78 23.69 1.92
C GLY A 109 17.42 22.27 1.48
N GLU A 110 18.36 21.35 1.68
CA GLU A 110 18.15 19.91 1.46
C GLU A 110 17.11 19.33 2.43
N PRO A 111 16.16 18.49 1.98
CA PRO A 111 15.06 18.00 2.80
C PRO A 111 15.44 17.64 4.25
N LEU A 112 14.91 18.39 5.22
CA LEU A 112 15.23 18.22 6.64
C LEU A 112 14.19 17.30 7.29
N LYS A 113 14.62 16.20 7.92
CA LYS A 113 13.71 15.34 8.69
C LYS A 113 13.25 16.10 9.95
N ILE A 114 11.96 16.37 10.03
CA ILE A 114 11.35 17.17 11.11
C ILE A 114 10.49 16.37 12.09
N GLY A 115 10.17 15.12 11.76
CA GLY A 115 9.40 14.24 12.63
C GLY A 115 9.08 12.89 11.98
N ASP A 116 8.23 12.13 12.66
CA ASP A 116 7.68 10.85 12.22
C ASP A 116 6.19 10.80 12.59
N GLY A 117 5.37 10.10 11.80
CA GLY A 117 3.96 9.87 12.10
C GLY A 117 2.98 10.60 11.17
N TYR A 118 1.74 10.68 11.63
CA TYR A 118 0.58 11.10 10.82
C TYR A 118 0.12 12.52 11.10
N SER A 119 0.86 13.25 11.91
CA SER A 119 0.59 14.64 12.25
C SER A 119 1.88 15.29 12.72
N ILE A 120 2.02 16.59 12.51
CA ILE A 120 3.16 17.36 13.01
C ILE A 120 2.68 18.70 13.58
N ASN A 121 3.23 19.07 14.73
CA ASN A 121 2.90 20.32 15.40
C ASN A 121 3.92 21.38 15.03
N GLY A 122 3.49 22.63 14.97
CA GLY A 122 4.36 23.77 14.78
C GLY A 122 3.80 25.03 15.43
N THR A 123 4.63 26.06 15.43
CA THR A 123 4.28 27.38 15.95
C THR A 123 4.67 28.46 14.96
N VAL A 124 4.00 29.60 15.06
CA VAL A 124 4.45 30.87 14.51
C VAL A 124 4.28 31.94 15.58
N VAL A 125 5.29 32.78 15.76
CA VAL A 125 5.38 33.77 16.83
C VAL A 125 5.43 35.14 16.20
N ASN A 126 4.41 35.96 16.49
CA ASN A 126 4.32 37.32 16.00
C ASN A 126 5.14 38.25 16.90
N GLU A 127 6.24 38.80 16.39
CA GLU A 127 7.08 39.81 17.05
C GLU A 127 6.72 41.24 16.60
N MET A 128 6.01 41.37 15.48
CA MET A 128 5.52 42.64 14.97
C MET A 128 4.01 42.80 15.10
N ARG A 129 3.53 44.03 15.23
CA ARG A 129 2.08 44.33 15.23
C ARG A 129 1.54 44.33 13.81
N THR A 130 1.64 43.18 13.14
CA THR A 130 1.15 42.91 11.79
C THR A 130 0.45 41.55 11.76
N GLU A 131 -0.32 41.28 10.70
CA GLU A 131 -0.79 39.92 10.46
C GLU A 131 0.42 39.00 10.29
N CYS A 132 0.30 37.76 10.76
CA CYS A 132 1.39 36.79 10.77
C CYS A 132 0.94 35.52 10.03
N TYR A 133 1.85 34.85 9.33
CA TYR A 133 1.51 33.67 8.54
C TYR A 133 2.63 32.63 8.56
N VAL A 134 2.26 31.41 8.18
CA VAL A 134 3.19 30.32 7.94
C VAL A 134 2.85 29.63 6.62
N ARG A 135 3.87 29.32 5.83
CA ARG A 135 3.78 28.59 4.56
C ARG A 135 4.83 27.50 4.54
N LEU A 136 4.42 26.25 4.44
CA LEU A 136 5.31 25.09 4.49
C LEU A 136 5.11 24.19 3.28
N SER A 137 6.21 23.56 2.89
CA SER A 137 6.29 22.51 1.88
C SER A 137 6.83 21.27 2.57
N LEU A 138 6.01 20.24 2.70
CA LEU A 138 6.27 19.08 3.53
C LEU A 138 6.23 17.78 2.73
N LEU A 139 7.11 16.83 3.05
CA LEU A 139 7.17 15.52 2.40
C LEU A 139 6.95 14.42 3.44
N TRP A 140 5.90 13.64 3.27
CA TRP A 140 5.74 12.36 3.97
C TRP A 140 6.45 11.28 3.17
N LYS A 141 7.26 10.46 3.83
CA LYS A 141 8.05 9.39 3.23
C LYS A 141 7.84 8.10 3.99
N TRP A 142 7.53 7.00 3.31
CA TRP A 142 7.33 5.70 3.96
C TRP A 142 7.90 4.55 3.14
N LEU A 143 8.08 3.40 3.79
CA LEU A 143 8.55 2.19 3.13
C LEU A 143 7.48 1.61 2.20
N GLY A 144 7.87 1.44 0.95
CA GLY A 144 7.18 0.66 -0.07
C GLY A 144 7.83 -0.71 -0.25
N CYS A 145 7.03 -1.60 -0.80
CA CYS A 145 7.38 -2.97 -1.14
C CYS A 145 7.38 -3.10 -2.67
N GLU A 146 8.26 -3.94 -3.19
CA GLU A 146 8.26 -4.37 -4.59
C GLU A 146 8.06 -5.89 -4.64
N ILE A 147 7.33 -6.35 -5.66
CA ILE A 147 7.26 -7.77 -6.04
C ILE A 147 7.87 -7.91 -7.43
N THR A 148 8.79 -8.85 -7.58
CA THR A 148 9.41 -9.21 -8.86
C THR A 148 9.10 -10.66 -9.17
N ILE A 149 8.60 -10.92 -10.38
CA ILE A 149 8.38 -12.25 -10.95
C ILE A 149 9.40 -12.45 -12.07
N THR A 150 10.22 -13.49 -11.97
CA THR A 150 11.31 -13.80 -12.90
C THR A 150 11.13 -15.21 -13.44
N SER A 151 11.44 -15.44 -14.72
CA SER A 151 11.55 -16.80 -15.23
C SER A 151 12.85 -17.44 -14.72
N SER A 152 12.75 -18.55 -14.00
CA SER A 152 13.90 -19.28 -13.47
C SER A 152 14.79 -19.86 -14.57
N GLN A 153 14.26 -20.09 -15.78
CA GLN A 153 15.04 -20.66 -16.89
C GLN A 153 15.94 -19.62 -17.56
N SER A 154 15.39 -18.45 -17.88
CA SER A 154 16.11 -17.41 -18.63
C SER A 154 16.69 -16.31 -17.75
N GLY A 155 16.28 -16.23 -16.48
CA GLY A 155 16.57 -15.10 -15.59
C GLY A 155 15.83 -13.81 -15.99
N GLN A 156 14.92 -13.87 -16.98
CA GLN A 156 14.18 -12.71 -17.46
C GLN A 156 13.16 -12.25 -16.41
N LYS A 157 13.19 -10.95 -16.07
CA LYS A 157 12.11 -10.32 -15.30
C LYS A 157 10.84 -10.29 -16.14
N LEU A 158 9.82 -11.04 -15.71
CA LEU A 158 8.52 -11.13 -16.37
C LEU A 158 7.61 -10.00 -15.91
N LEU A 159 7.68 -9.64 -14.63
CA LEU A 159 6.88 -8.58 -14.03
C LEU A 159 7.61 -7.95 -12.84
N VAL A 160 7.46 -6.64 -12.69
CA VAL A 160 7.85 -5.89 -11.49
C VAL A 160 6.69 -4.96 -11.15
N ASP A 161 6.20 -5.03 -9.92
CA ASP A 161 5.16 -4.13 -9.40
C ASP A 161 5.51 -3.63 -8.00
N SER A 162 5.02 -2.44 -7.64
CA SER A 162 5.36 -1.78 -6.38
C SER A 162 4.17 -1.07 -5.72
N GLY A 163 4.25 -0.96 -4.40
CA GLY A 163 3.21 -0.33 -3.60
C GLY A 163 3.53 -0.28 -2.13
N THR A 164 2.53 0.06 -1.31
CA THR A 164 2.69 0.19 0.14
C THR A 164 2.78 -1.18 0.81
N CYS A 165 3.79 -1.35 1.67
CA CYS A 165 3.93 -2.56 2.47
C CYS A 165 2.79 -2.76 3.49
N PRO A 166 2.47 -4.02 3.86
CA PRO A 166 3.05 -5.25 3.35
C PRO A 166 2.59 -5.59 1.93
N VAL A 167 3.43 -6.35 1.22
CA VAL A 167 3.01 -7.09 0.03
C VAL A 167 2.72 -8.53 0.43
N HIS A 168 1.52 -8.99 0.10
CA HIS A 168 1.14 -10.40 0.25
C HIS A 168 1.04 -10.99 -1.15
N PHE A 169 1.66 -12.15 -1.36
CA PHE A 169 1.56 -12.85 -2.62
C PHE A 169 1.25 -14.33 -2.42
N HIS A 170 0.70 -14.92 -3.47
CA HIS A 170 0.34 -16.31 -3.54
C HIS A 170 0.64 -16.85 -4.94
N VAL A 171 1.18 -18.06 -5.04
CA VAL A 171 1.51 -18.71 -6.32
C VAL A 171 0.76 -20.04 -6.45
N SER A 172 -0.04 -20.19 -7.51
CA SER A 172 -0.70 -21.45 -7.89
C SER A 172 -0.13 -22.01 -9.19
N CYS A 173 -0.13 -23.33 -9.34
CA CYS A 173 0.43 -24.02 -10.49
C CYS A 173 -0.58 -25.04 -11.03
N ASN A 174 -0.94 -24.95 -12.31
CA ASN A 174 -2.00 -25.72 -12.97
C ASN A 174 -3.36 -25.64 -12.24
N ASP A 175 -4.17 -24.63 -12.57
CA ASP A 175 -5.47 -24.33 -11.92
C ASP A 175 -6.68 -25.16 -12.43
N ASP A 176 -6.45 -26.34 -13.00
CA ASP A 176 -7.52 -27.21 -13.49
C ASP A 176 -7.72 -28.42 -12.60
N CYS A 177 -9.00 -28.73 -12.32
CA CYS A 177 -9.36 -29.97 -11.66
C CYS A 177 -9.03 -31.17 -12.56
N PRO A 178 -8.52 -32.28 -11.99
CA PRO A 178 -8.23 -33.48 -12.76
C PRO A 178 -9.50 -33.99 -13.47
N SER A 179 -9.32 -34.71 -14.59
CA SER A 179 -10.44 -35.30 -15.32
C SER A 179 -11.32 -36.15 -14.39
N GLY A 180 -12.64 -35.96 -14.47
CA GLY A 180 -13.61 -36.60 -13.56
C GLY A 180 -13.93 -35.79 -12.30
N TYR A 181 -13.43 -34.56 -12.17
CA TYR A 181 -13.74 -33.63 -11.09
C TYR A 181 -14.31 -32.32 -11.66
N ILE A 182 -15.20 -31.68 -10.90
CA ILE A 182 -15.66 -30.31 -11.17
C ILE A 182 -14.99 -29.31 -10.24
N ARG A 183 -14.77 -28.12 -10.74
CA ARG A 183 -14.23 -26.99 -9.99
C ARG A 183 -15.35 -26.27 -9.23
N CYS A 184 -15.19 -26.07 -7.92
CA CYS A 184 -16.10 -25.32 -7.08
C CYS A 184 -15.34 -24.18 -6.39
N GLU A 185 -15.70 -22.92 -6.65
CA GLU A 185 -14.99 -21.76 -6.09
C GLU A 185 -15.12 -21.70 -4.55
N THR A 186 -14.04 -21.36 -3.86
CA THR A 186 -14.03 -21.20 -2.40
C THR A 186 -13.17 -20.00 -1.98
N SER A 187 -13.39 -19.47 -0.79
CA SER A 187 -12.56 -18.39 -0.23
C SER A 187 -11.19 -18.86 0.29
N GLN A 188 -10.94 -20.16 0.35
CA GLN A 188 -9.70 -20.76 0.84
C GLN A 188 -8.84 -21.21 -0.35
N TYR A 189 -7.51 -21.08 -0.21
CA TYR A 189 -6.56 -21.52 -1.25
C TYR A 189 -6.80 -23.00 -1.66
N PRO A 190 -6.90 -23.36 -2.97
CA PRO A 190 -6.56 -22.62 -4.20
C PRO A 190 -7.60 -21.65 -4.79
N GLY A 191 -8.58 -21.20 -4.00
CA GLY A 191 -9.71 -20.42 -4.49
C GLY A 191 -10.78 -21.30 -5.11
N TYR A 192 -10.55 -22.62 -5.14
CA TYR A 192 -11.50 -23.62 -5.57
C TYR A 192 -11.20 -24.95 -4.86
N CYS A 193 -12.18 -25.84 -4.80
CA CYS A 193 -11.98 -27.25 -4.51
C CYS A 193 -12.38 -28.07 -5.73
N CYS A 194 -11.78 -29.25 -5.87
CA CYS A 194 -12.14 -30.21 -6.91
C CYS A 194 -13.07 -31.24 -6.30
N ILE A 195 -14.32 -31.27 -6.75
CA ILE A 195 -15.31 -32.22 -6.27
C ILE A 195 -15.43 -33.33 -7.31
N PRO A 196 -15.29 -34.61 -6.93
CA PRO A 196 -15.35 -35.71 -7.88
C PRO A 196 -16.78 -35.87 -8.43
N CYS A 197 -16.91 -35.98 -9.76
CA CYS A 197 -18.20 -36.05 -10.46
C CYS A 197 -19.04 -37.26 -10.04
N ASN A 198 -18.41 -38.37 -9.63
CA ASN A 198 -19.09 -39.59 -9.21
C ASN A 198 -19.84 -39.43 -7.86
N GLU A 199 -19.30 -38.65 -6.93
CA GLU A 199 -19.95 -38.36 -5.65
C GLU A 199 -21.17 -37.45 -5.86
N ILE A 200 -21.01 -36.39 -6.67
CA ILE A 200 -22.13 -35.50 -7.02
C ILE A 200 -23.22 -36.27 -7.77
N LYS A 201 -22.85 -37.11 -8.73
CA LYS A 201 -23.82 -37.94 -9.48
C LYS A 201 -24.63 -38.82 -8.53
N SER A 202 -24.00 -39.43 -7.53
CA SER A 202 -24.67 -40.29 -6.55
C SER A 202 -25.67 -39.50 -5.71
N ASN A 203 -25.29 -38.30 -5.26
CA ASN A 203 -26.17 -37.40 -4.50
C ASN A 203 -27.36 -36.88 -5.33
N ILE A 204 -27.15 -36.55 -6.61
CA ILE A 204 -28.22 -36.13 -7.53
C ILE A 204 -29.22 -37.27 -7.76
N VAL A 205 -28.74 -38.50 -7.97
CA VAL A 205 -29.64 -39.66 -8.14
C VAL A 205 -30.48 -39.89 -6.89
N ALA A 206 -29.87 -39.84 -5.71
CA ALA A 206 -30.58 -39.98 -4.43
C ALA A 206 -31.65 -38.89 -4.25
N ALA A 207 -31.31 -37.62 -4.51
CA ALA A 207 -32.25 -36.50 -4.43
C ALA A 207 -33.39 -36.61 -5.45
N THR A 208 -33.09 -37.03 -6.68
CA THR A 208 -34.10 -37.20 -7.74
C THR A 208 -35.09 -38.32 -7.39
N ASN A 209 -34.61 -39.42 -6.82
CA ASN A 209 -35.47 -40.52 -6.39
C ASN A 209 -36.39 -40.10 -5.22
N ALA A 210 -35.88 -39.31 -4.27
CA ALA A 210 -36.68 -38.77 -3.18
C ALA A 210 -37.77 -37.79 -3.68
N ILE A 211 -37.46 -36.93 -4.66
CA ILE A 211 -38.45 -36.03 -5.26
C ILE A 211 -39.51 -36.83 -6.05
N ARG A 212 -39.12 -37.86 -6.80
CA ARG A 212 -40.07 -38.73 -7.50
C ARG A 212 -41.00 -39.45 -6.54
N SER A 213 -40.52 -39.93 -5.40
CA SER A 213 -41.39 -40.57 -4.40
C SER A 213 -42.37 -39.59 -3.77
N LEU A 214 -42.02 -38.31 -3.67
CA LEU A 214 -42.92 -37.27 -3.16
C LEU A 214 -43.97 -36.81 -4.19
N ASN A 215 -43.65 -36.82 -5.49
CA ASN A 215 -44.59 -36.45 -6.57
C ASN A 215 -45.52 -37.60 -7.01
N HIS A 216 -45.24 -38.83 -6.59
CA HIS A 216 -46.07 -40.01 -6.87
C HIS A 216 -46.82 -40.56 -5.64
N GLY A 217 -46.85 -39.80 -4.54
CA GLY A 217 -47.77 -39.98 -3.41
C GLY A 217 -48.84 -38.91 -3.43
#